data_AF-A0A2R4M0F5-F1
#
_entry.id   AF-A0A2R4M0F5-F1
#
_cell.length_a   1.000
_cell.length_b   1.000
_cell.length_c   1.000
_cell.angle_alpha   90.00
_cell.angle_beta   90.00
_cell.angle_gamma   90.00
#
_symmetry.space_group_name_H-M   'P 1'
#
loop_
_entity.id
_entity.type
_entity.pdbx_description
1 polymer ?
#
loop_
_entity_poly.entity_id
_entity_poly.type
_entity_poly.pdbx_seq_one_letter_code
_entity_poly.pdbx_strand_id
1 'polypeptide(L)'
;MGKHDSVLQALRFVLCEKVYPRRLDLMRNDTRAAEVVESYVSIISEFYAGAYFKNPAKRTPFERNAYNVFWKIRPLNGLSKDTLRKYIAELWAKGAFDQKILFK
;
A
#
# COMPACT_ATOMS: atom_id res chain seq x y z
N MET A 1 -19.29 -2.95 -0.53
CA MET A 1 -18.23 -2.13 0.08
C MET A 1 -18.05 -0.89 -0.78
N GLY A 2 -18.08 0.32 -0.21
CA GLY A 2 -17.94 1.54 -1.00
C GLY A 2 -16.54 1.68 -1.59
N LYS A 3 -16.39 2.44 -2.68
CA LYS A 3 -15.06 2.78 -3.25
C LYS A 3 -14.14 3.36 -2.19
N HIS A 4 -14.68 4.23 -1.34
CA HIS A 4 -13.98 4.84 -0.21
C HIS A 4 -13.42 3.81 0.79
N ASP A 5 -14.24 2.84 1.24
CA ASP A 5 -13.80 1.80 2.17
C ASP A 5 -12.68 0.93 1.58
N SER A 6 -12.77 0.64 0.28
CA SER A 6 -11.75 -0.15 -0.41
C SER A 6 -10.40 0.57 -0.47
N VAL A 7 -10.39 1.91 -0.59
CA VAL A 7 -9.18 2.73 -0.51
C VAL A 7 -8.60 2.70 0.90
N LEU A 8 -9.42 2.92 1.92
CA LEU A 8 -8.96 2.88 3.32
C LEU A 8 -8.37 1.52 3.70
N GLN A 9 -9.01 0.42 3.30
CA GLN A 9 -8.50 -0.94 3.57
C GLN A 9 -7.19 -1.21 2.84
N ALA A 10 -7.10 -0.85 1.55
CA ALA A 10 -5.88 -1.02 0.77
C ALA A 10 -4.73 -0.18 1.34
N LEU A 11 -5.01 1.07 1.72
CA LEU A 11 -4.03 1.98 2.31
C LEU A 11 -3.55 1.46 3.66
N ARG A 12 -4.47 1.01 4.51
CA ARG A 12 -4.13 0.39 5.79
C ARG A 12 -3.25 -0.85 5.61
N PHE A 13 -3.55 -1.71 4.63
CA PHE A 13 -2.70 -2.84 4.29
C PHE A 13 -1.27 -2.41 3.97
N VAL A 14 -1.09 -1.42 3.08
CA VAL A 14 0.25 -0.94 2.72
C VAL A 14 0.98 -0.36 3.92
N LEU A 15 0.32 0.52 4.68
CA LEU A 15 0.93 1.19 5.83
C LEU A 15 1.31 0.21 6.94
N CYS A 16 0.38 -0.66 7.35
CA CYS A 16 0.59 -1.58 8.46
C CYS A 16 1.52 -2.74 8.10
N GLU A 17 1.46 -3.27 6.87
CA GLU A 17 2.21 -4.49 6.55
C GLU A 17 3.51 -4.23 5.76
N LYS A 18 3.65 -3.07 5.13
CA LYS A 18 4.76 -2.81 4.19
C LYS A 18 5.60 -1.59 4.55
N VAL A 19 5.00 -0.55 5.15
CA VAL A 19 5.69 0.72 5.46
C VAL A 19 6.11 0.79 6.93
N TYR A 20 5.17 0.91 7.86
CA TYR A 20 5.46 1.21 9.26
C TYR A 20 6.33 0.17 10.00
N PRO A 21 6.19 -1.15 9.76
CA PRO A 21 7.10 -2.14 10.38
C PRO A 21 8.58 -1.92 10.05
N ARG A 22 8.88 -1.25 8.94
CA ARG A 22 10.25 -0.97 8.48
C ARG A 22 10.69 0.48 8.71
N ARG A 23 9.72 1.38 8.93
CA ARG A 23 9.89 2.83 8.91
C ARG A 23 8.91 3.48 9.91
N LEU A 24 9.12 3.23 11.20
CA LEU A 24 8.30 3.79 12.28
C LEU A 24 8.37 5.32 12.33
N ASP A 25 9.46 5.91 11.84
CA ASP A 25 9.65 7.35 11.67
C ASP A 25 8.53 8.01 10.84
N LEU A 26 7.89 7.24 9.95
CA LEU A 26 6.85 7.73 9.06
C LEU A 26 5.46 7.80 9.71
N MET A 27 5.26 7.23 10.90
CA MET A 27 3.94 7.21 11.56
C MET A 27 3.42 8.60 11.93
N ARG A 28 4.31 9.60 12.05
CA ARG A 28 3.93 11.00 12.36
C ARG A 28 4.20 11.95 11.19
N ASN A 29 4.46 11.42 10.00
CA ASN A 29 4.78 12.21 8.82
C ASN A 29 3.97 11.72 7.61
N ASP A 30 2.70 12.15 7.56
CA ASP A 30 1.76 11.72 6.53
C ASP A 30 2.21 12.07 5.12
N THR A 31 2.90 13.20 4.94
CA THR A 31 3.45 13.59 3.63
C THR A 31 4.50 12.57 3.16
N ARG A 32 5.46 12.23 4.03
CA ARG A 32 6.52 11.27 3.69
C ARG A 32 5.96 9.85 3.59
N ALA A 33 4.98 9.49 4.42
CA ALA A 33 4.26 8.22 4.31
C ALA A 33 3.51 8.11 2.98
N ALA A 34 2.83 9.17 2.54
CA ALA A 34 2.12 9.20 1.25
C ALA A 34 3.08 9.04 0.06
N GLU A 35 4.25 9.70 0.09
CA GLU A 35 5.30 9.50 -0.92
C GLU A 35 5.77 8.05 -1.02
N VAL A 36 5.98 7.41 0.14
CA VAL A 36 6.42 6.01 0.20
C VAL A 36 5.31 5.07 -0.30
N VAL A 37 4.05 5.34 0.06
CA VAL A 37 2.90 4.56 -0.43
C VAL A 37 2.75 4.71 -1.95
N GLU A 38 2.82 5.94 -2.48
CA GLU A 38 2.75 6.19 -3.93
C GLU A 38 3.85 5.43 -4.67
N SER A 39 5.10 5.53 -4.20
CA SER A 39 6.24 4.81 -4.78
C SER A 39 6.04 3.30 -4.73
N TYR A 40 5.57 2.77 -3.60
CA TYR A 40 5.28 1.35 -3.45
C TYR A 40 4.20 0.86 -4.44
N VAL A 41 3.10 1.60 -4.57
CA VAL A 41 2.00 1.27 -5.49
C VAL A 41 2.47 1.31 -6.94
N SER A 42 3.28 2.29 -7.31
CA SER A 42 3.88 2.41 -8.64
C SER A 42 4.76 1.21 -8.97
N ILE A 43 5.70 0.87 -8.10
CA ILE A 43 6.60 -0.28 -8.26
C ILE A 43 5.80 -1.57 -8.41
N ILE A 44 4.86 -1.85 -7.50
CA ILE A 44 4.06 -3.09 -7.58
C ILE A 44 3.24 -3.14 -8.88
N SER A 45 2.71 -2.01 -9.36
CA SER A 45 1.95 -1.94 -10.60
C SER A 45 2.80 -2.22 -11.83
N GLU A 46 4.02 -1.67 -11.88
CA GLU A 46 4.98 -1.92 -12.96
C GLU A 46 5.37 -3.41 -13.02
N PHE A 47 5.77 -3.98 -11.88
CA PHE A 47 6.14 -5.39 -11.83
C PHE A 47 4.95 -6.32 -12.06
N TYR A 48 3.73 -5.95 -11.64
CA TYR A 48 2.53 -6.68 -12.00
C TYR A 48 2.31 -6.72 -13.51
N ALA A 49 2.42 -5.58 -14.19
CA ALA A 49 2.26 -5.51 -15.64
C ALA A 49 3.27 -6.41 -16.36
N GLY A 50 4.53 -6.39 -15.93
CA GLY A 50 5.57 -7.29 -16.44
C GLY A 50 5.29 -8.77 -16.13
N ALA A 51 4.76 -9.09 -14.95
CA ALA A 51 4.44 -10.46 -14.54
C ALA A 51 3.17 -11.03 -15.19
N TYR A 52 2.22 -10.17 -15.54
CA TYR A 52 0.88 -10.57 -16.01
C TYR A 52 0.94 -11.45 -17.26
N PHE A 53 1.80 -11.07 -18.21
CA PHE A 53 1.98 -11.80 -19.47
C PHE A 53 3.04 -12.91 -19.40
N LYS A 54 3.77 -13.04 -18.27
CA LYS A 54 4.80 -14.07 -18.09
C LYS A 54 4.18 -15.39 -17.62
N ASN A 55 4.75 -16.49 -18.13
CA ASN A 55 4.47 -17.83 -17.60
C ASN A 55 4.75 -17.86 -16.08
N PRO A 56 3.80 -18.31 -15.24
CA PRO A 56 3.97 -18.35 -13.78
C PRO A 56 5.26 -19.04 -13.30
N ALA A 57 5.71 -20.08 -13.99
CA ALA A 57 6.93 -20.82 -13.64
C ALA A 57 8.22 -20.01 -13.89
N LYS A 58 8.16 -18.98 -14.74
CA LYS A 58 9.29 -18.11 -15.10
C LYS A 58 9.33 -16.80 -14.31
N ARG A 59 8.37 -16.57 -13.41
CA ARG A 59 8.30 -15.32 -12.63
C ARG A 59 9.36 -15.29 -11.54
N THR A 60 10.05 -14.16 -11.44
CA THR A 60 10.95 -13.92 -10.31
C THR A 60 10.17 -13.91 -8.99
N PRO A 61 10.84 -14.10 -7.84
CA PRO A 61 10.17 -13.97 -6.54
C PRO A 61 9.46 -12.63 -6.37
N PHE A 62 10.05 -11.54 -6.88
CA PHE A 62 9.47 -10.21 -6.80
C PHE A 62 8.22 -10.08 -7.68
N GLU A 63 8.24 -10.60 -8.90
CA GLU A 63 7.08 -10.63 -9.81
C GLU A 63 5.92 -11.45 -9.25
N ARG A 64 6.22 -12.59 -8.62
CA ARG A 64 5.21 -13.39 -7.89
C ARG A 64 4.57 -12.58 -6.76
N ASN A 65 5.40 -11.89 -5.96
CA ASN A 65 4.89 -11.04 -4.90
C ASN A 65 4.04 -9.88 -5.44
N ALA A 66 4.51 -9.18 -6.47
CA ALA A 66 3.76 -8.10 -7.11
C ALA A 66 2.41 -8.59 -7.65
N TYR A 67 2.37 -9.77 -8.28
CA TYR A 67 1.15 -10.41 -8.76
C TYR A 67 0.13 -10.67 -7.64
N ASN A 68 0.60 -11.18 -6.50
CA ASN A 68 -0.26 -11.49 -5.36
C ASN A 68 -0.74 -10.24 -4.61
N VAL A 69 0.07 -9.18 -4.59
CA VAL A 69 -0.20 -7.95 -3.83
C VAL A 69 -1.02 -6.95 -4.63
N PHE A 70 -0.85 -6.89 -5.95
CA PHE A 70 -1.48 -5.88 -6.81
C PHE A 70 -2.99 -5.75 -6.56
N TRP A 71 -3.71 -6.88 -6.46
CA TRP A 71 -5.15 -6.86 -6.23
C TRP A 71 -5.57 -6.24 -4.89
N LYS A 72 -4.73 -6.36 -3.85
CA LYS A 72 -4.97 -5.74 -2.54
C LYS A 72 -4.78 -4.23 -2.57
N ILE A 73 -3.90 -3.74 -3.44
CA ILE A 73 -3.53 -2.31 -3.51
C ILE A 73 -4.13 -1.58 -4.71
N ARG A 74 -4.79 -2.30 -5.63
CA ARG A 74 -5.43 -1.74 -6.84
C ARG A 74 -6.28 -0.48 -6.57
N PRO A 75 -7.05 -0.39 -5.46
CA PRO A 75 -7.81 0.83 -5.16
C PRO A 75 -6.96 2.10 -5.01
N LEU A 76 -5.67 1.97 -4.73
CA LEU A 76 -4.73 3.08 -4.57
C LEU A 76 -4.12 3.56 -5.90
N ASN A 77 -4.30 2.80 -6.97
CA ASN A 77 -3.63 3.08 -8.23
C ASN A 77 -4.14 4.38 -8.86
N GLY A 78 -3.22 5.26 -9.25
CA GLY A 78 -3.53 6.59 -9.78
C GLY A 78 -3.99 7.64 -8.75
N LEU A 79 -3.98 7.34 -7.45
CA LEU A 79 -4.22 8.36 -6.42
C LEU A 79 -2.99 9.27 -6.26
N SER A 80 -3.22 10.58 -6.20
CA SER A 80 -2.15 11.54 -5.93
C SER A 80 -1.66 11.46 -4.49
N LYS A 81 -0.42 11.90 -4.24
CA LYS A 81 0.12 12.08 -2.88
C LYS A 81 -0.80 12.84 -1.94
N ASP A 82 -1.39 13.95 -2.40
CA ASP A 82 -2.32 14.73 -1.57
C ASP A 82 -3.57 13.95 -1.21
N THR A 83 -4.06 13.11 -2.12
CA THR A 83 -5.21 12.24 -1.87
C THR A 83 -4.85 11.16 -0.87
N LEU A 84 -3.71 10.48 -1.06
CA LEU A 84 -3.20 9.49 -0.12
C LEU A 84 -3.02 10.10 1.28
N ARG A 85 -2.41 11.29 1.38
CA ARG A 85 -2.23 12.00 2.65
C ARG A 85 -3.55 12.23 3.40
N LYS A 86 -4.62 12.62 2.69
CA LYS A 86 -5.96 12.79 3.29
C LYS A 86 -6.50 11.47 3.86
N TYR A 87 -6.36 10.37 3.12
CA TYR A 87 -6.78 9.05 3.59
C TYR A 87 -5.92 8.53 4.76
N ILE A 88 -4.63 8.88 4.81
CA ILE A 88 -3.75 8.55 5.95
C ILE A 88 -4.26 9.26 7.21
N ALA A 89 -4.51 10.57 7.12
CA ALA A 89 -5.04 11.35 8.23
C ALA A 89 -6.40 10.81 8.71
N GLU A 90 -7.25 10.35 7.80
CA GLU A 90 -8.53 9.70 8.15
C GLU A 90 -8.33 8.38 8.89
N LEU A 91 -7.38 7.53 8.46
CA LEU A 91 -7.06 6.28 9.17
C LEU A 91 -6.54 6.56 10.59
N TRP A 92 -5.77 7.64 10.78
CA TRP A 92 -5.35 8.09 12.10
C TRP A 92 -6.54 8.53 12.96
N ALA A 93 -7.44 9.35 12.41
CA ALA A 93 -8.66 9.78 13.12
C ALA A 93 -9.55 8.59 13.54
N LYS A 94 -9.54 7.50 12.77
CA LYS A 94 -10.24 6.24 13.07
C LYS A 94 -9.48 5.29 14.01
N GLY A 95 -8.27 5.63 14.45
CA GLY A 95 -7.47 4.77 15.33
C GLY A 95 -6.97 3.48 14.66
N ALA A 96 -6.76 3.48 13.33
CA ALA A 96 -6.49 2.27 12.55
C ALA A 96 -5.11 1.62 12.80
N PHE A 97 -4.21 2.29 13.51
CA PHE A 97 -2.79 1.95 13.68
C PHE A 97 -2.38 1.64 15.12
N ASP A 98 -3.27 1.05 15.92
CA ASP A 98 -2.93 0.64 17.29
C ASP A 98 -1.65 -0.24 17.31
N GLN A 99 -0.79 -0.07 18.32
CA GLN A 99 0.54 -0.70 18.35
C GLN A 99 0.46 -2.24 18.27
N LYS A 100 -0.60 -2.83 18.83
CA LYS A 100 -0.88 -4.27 18.73
C LYS A 100 -1.11 -4.76 17.29
N ILE A 101 -1.40 -3.87 16.34
CA ILE A 101 -1.64 -4.19 14.93
C ILE A 101 -0.33 -4.15 14.13
N LEU A 102 0.61 -3.29 14.51
CA LEU A 102 1.85 -3.04 13.78
C LEU A 102 2.97 -4.04 14.08
N PHE A 103 2.90 -4.70 15.24
CA PHE A 103 3.95 -5.61 15.76
C PHE A 103 3.43 -7.03 16.05
N LYS A 104 2.47 -7.52 15.26
CA LYS A 104 2.02 -8.92 15.35
C LYS A 104 3.00 -9.91 14.76
#